data_AF-A0A371EJC3-F1
#
_entry.id   AF-A0A371EJC3-F1
#
_cell.length_a   1.000
_cell.length_b   1.000
_cell.length_c   1.000
_cell.angle_alpha   90.00
_cell.angle_beta   90.00
_cell.angle_gamma   90.00
#
_symmetry.space_group_name_H-M   'P 1'
#
loop_
_entity.id
_entity.type
_entity.pdbx_description
1 polymer ?
#
loop_
_entity_poly.entity_id
_entity_poly.type
_entity_poly.pdbx_seq_one_letter_code
_entity_poly.pdbx_strand_id
1 'polypeptide(L)'
;RRPPQASKGIPRGVLHYEAVGDIRGLHQNEGVPILPRWILFNTWGDMKHTFLEKFFPASRTASIRKEICEIRQHTGETLREYWERFNKLCATCPHHQISE
;
A
#
# COMPACT_ATOMS: atom_id res chain seq x y z
N ARG A 1 -9.00 28.58 -65.81
CA ARG A 1 -10.24 27.97 -65.26
C ARG A 1 -9.95 26.50 -65.01
N ARG A 2 -9.79 26.10 -63.74
CA ARG A 2 -9.54 24.71 -63.30
C ARG A 2 -10.81 24.24 -62.55
N PRO A 3 -11.30 23.01 -62.74
CA PRO A 3 -12.56 22.59 -62.12
C PRO A 3 -12.40 22.41 -60.60
N PRO A 4 -13.47 22.58 -59.79
CA PRO A 4 -13.41 22.28 -58.36
C PRO A 4 -13.38 20.76 -58.18
N GLN A 5 -12.32 20.25 -57.54
CA GLN A 5 -12.22 18.85 -57.17
C GLN A 5 -12.89 18.63 -55.81
N ALA A 6 -13.84 17.70 -55.79
CA ALA A 6 -14.62 17.31 -54.62
C ALA A 6 -13.71 16.79 -53.49
N SER A 7 -13.85 17.36 -52.28
CA SER A 7 -13.26 16.82 -51.07
C SER A 7 -14.02 15.56 -50.66
N LYS A 8 -13.45 14.39 -50.94
CA LYS A 8 -13.92 13.10 -50.43
C LYS A 8 -13.78 13.11 -48.90
N GLY A 9 -14.89 12.89 -48.20
CA GLY A 9 -14.95 12.85 -46.74
C GLY A 9 -14.04 11.76 -46.18
N ILE A 10 -13.26 12.12 -45.16
CA ILE A 10 -12.42 11.20 -44.40
C ILE A 10 -13.34 10.37 -43.48
N PRO A 11 -13.30 9.02 -43.51
CA PRO A 11 -14.10 8.21 -42.60
C PRO A 11 -13.59 8.37 -41.16
N ARG A 12 -14.50 8.63 -40.22
CA ARG A 12 -14.24 8.63 -38.78
C ARG A 12 -13.93 7.21 -38.31
N GLY A 13 -12.67 6.81 -38.34
CA GLY A 13 -12.17 5.63 -37.63
C GLY A 13 -11.37 6.05 -36.41
N VAL A 14 -12.04 6.27 -35.27
CA VAL A 14 -11.38 6.53 -33.98
C VAL A 14 -12.12 5.78 -32.88
N LEU A 15 -11.43 4.76 -32.36
CA LEU A 15 -11.66 3.99 -31.12
C LEU A 15 -12.86 3.03 -31.11
N HIS A 16 -12.61 1.78 -31.53
CA HIS A 16 -13.29 0.62 -30.99
C HIS A 16 -13.03 0.55 -29.48
N TYR A 17 -14.05 0.78 -28.66
CA TYR A 17 -14.09 0.30 -27.28
C TYR A 17 -14.93 -0.98 -27.26
N GLU A 18 -14.35 -2.09 -27.71
CA GLU A 18 -14.98 -3.38 -27.45
C GLU A 18 -14.07 -4.21 -26.58
N ALA A 19 -14.36 -4.17 -25.29
CA ALA A 19 -14.00 -5.22 -24.35
C ALA A 19 -15.15 -5.37 -23.34
N VAL A 20 -16.30 -5.87 -23.82
CA VAL A 20 -17.28 -6.51 -22.93
C VAL A 20 -16.68 -7.85 -22.54
N GLY A 21 -15.84 -7.82 -21.50
CA GLY A 21 -15.44 -9.02 -20.78
C GLY A 21 -16.60 -9.46 -19.89
N ASP A 22 -17.27 -10.53 -20.27
CA ASP A 22 -18.36 -11.15 -19.54
C ASP A 22 -17.88 -11.66 -18.17
N ILE A 23 -18.20 -10.94 -17.08
CA ILE A 23 -17.84 -11.32 -15.70
C ILE A 23 -18.96 -12.15 -15.05
N ARG A 24 -19.67 -12.96 -15.83
CA ARG A 24 -20.81 -13.75 -15.33
C ARG A 24 -20.54 -15.26 -15.30
N GLY A 25 -19.27 -15.66 -15.16
CA GLY A 25 -18.88 -17.07 -15.25
C GLY A 25 -17.82 -17.60 -14.27
N LEU A 26 -17.38 -16.85 -13.26
CA LEU A 26 -16.39 -17.37 -12.29
C LEU A 26 -17.02 -17.55 -10.91
N HIS A 27 -17.88 -18.56 -10.83
CA HIS A 27 -18.36 -19.12 -9.58
C HIS A 27 -17.43 -20.26 -9.14
N GLN A 28 -16.96 -20.12 -7.89
CA GLN A 28 -16.39 -21.13 -7.01
C GLN A 28 -15.20 -21.92 -7.54
N ASN A 29 -13.99 -21.44 -7.23
CA ASN A 29 -12.88 -22.26 -6.78
C ASN A 29 -12.07 -21.41 -5.79
N GLU A 30 -11.78 -21.97 -4.61
CA GLU A 30 -10.77 -21.48 -3.67
C GLU A 30 -9.46 -21.29 -4.42
N GLY A 31 -9.23 -20.08 -4.91
CA GLY A 31 -8.16 -19.77 -5.83
C GLY A 31 -7.82 -18.31 -5.64
N VAL A 32 -6.75 -18.05 -4.89
CA VAL A 32 -6.12 -16.74 -4.81
C VAL A 32 -6.03 -16.19 -6.24
N PRO A 33 -6.66 -15.05 -6.57
CA PRO A 33 -6.65 -14.55 -7.93
C PRO A 33 -5.19 -14.33 -8.36
N ILE A 34 -4.78 -14.98 -9.46
CA ILE A 34 -3.50 -14.71 -10.14
C ILE A 34 -3.65 -13.37 -10.88
N LEU A 35 -3.98 -12.31 -10.15
CA LEU A 35 -4.02 -10.97 -10.70
C LEU A 35 -2.60 -10.43 -10.68
N PRO A 36 -2.09 -9.88 -11.79
CA PRO A 36 -0.76 -9.30 -11.82
C PRO A 36 -0.66 -8.22 -10.75
N ARG A 37 0.47 -8.20 -10.03
CA ARG A 37 0.70 -7.47 -8.76
C ARG A 37 0.25 -6.00 -8.73
N TRP A 38 0.18 -5.33 -9.87
CA TRP A 38 -0.35 -3.97 -10.01
C TRP A 38 -1.86 -3.83 -9.79
N ILE A 39 -2.66 -4.87 -10.08
CA ILE A 39 -4.11 -4.91 -9.84
C ILE A 39 -4.44 -5.04 -8.34
N LEU A 40 -3.48 -5.45 -7.50
CA LEU A 40 -3.65 -5.44 -6.03
C LEU A 40 -3.55 -4.05 -5.41
N PHE A 41 -3.14 -3.02 -6.18
CA PHE A 41 -2.97 -1.64 -5.70
C PHE A 41 -3.96 -0.67 -6.35
N ASN A 42 -5.21 -1.10 -6.54
CA ASN A 42 -6.21 -0.27 -7.22
C ASN A 42 -6.70 0.91 -6.36
N THR A 43 -6.38 0.94 -5.07
CA THR A 43 -6.74 2.03 -4.19
C THR A 43 -5.52 2.63 -3.50
N TRP A 44 -5.62 3.91 -3.14
CA TRP A 44 -4.66 4.57 -2.25
C TRP A 44 -4.49 3.82 -0.93
N GLY A 45 -5.57 3.21 -0.43
CA GLY A 45 -5.55 2.38 0.78
C GLY A 45 -4.62 1.17 0.64
N ASP A 46 -4.68 0.45 -0.48
CA ASP A 46 -3.85 -0.73 -0.73
C ASP A 46 -2.35 -0.39 -0.82
N MET A 47 -2.05 0.76 -1.45
CA MET A 47 -0.69 1.30 -1.53
C MET A 47 -0.17 1.70 -0.14
N LYS A 48 -0.99 2.45 0.64
CA LYS A 48 -0.67 2.83 2.02
C LYS A 48 -0.43 1.60 2.87
N HIS A 49 -1.33 0.62 2.85
CA HIS A 49 -1.24 -0.61 3.63
C HIS A 49 0.03 -1.39 3.29
N THR A 50 0.31 -1.61 2.01
CA THR A 50 1.48 -2.41 1.61
C THR A 50 2.80 -1.68 1.84
N PHE A 51 2.80 -0.35 1.73
CA PHE A 51 3.93 0.46 2.16
C PHE A 51 4.18 0.30 3.66
N LEU A 52 3.14 0.42 4.48
CA LEU A 52 3.24 0.25 5.92
C LEU A 52 3.70 -1.17 6.29
N GLU A 53 3.11 -2.22 5.72
CA GLU A 53 3.54 -3.59 6.01
C GLU A 53 5.00 -3.86 5.61
N LYS A 54 5.46 -3.28 4.49
CA LYS A 54 6.85 -3.47 4.03
C LYS A 54 7.87 -2.73 4.91
N PHE A 55 7.57 -1.51 5.35
CA PHE A 55 8.53 -0.64 6.04
C PHE A 55 8.33 -0.58 7.56
N PHE A 56 7.10 -0.77 8.02
CA PHE A 56 6.65 -0.71 9.41
C PHE A 56 5.79 -1.94 9.76
N PRO A 57 6.34 -3.16 9.61
CA PRO A 57 5.57 -4.37 9.81
C PRO A 57 4.96 -4.41 11.22
N ALA A 58 3.71 -4.87 11.31
CA ALA A 58 2.98 -4.95 12.58
C ALA A 58 3.75 -5.73 13.66
N SER A 59 4.50 -6.77 13.27
CA SER A 59 5.35 -7.56 14.17
C SER A 59 6.44 -6.70 14.84
N ARG A 60 7.09 -5.81 14.09
CA ARG A 60 8.11 -4.90 14.63
C ARG A 60 7.48 -3.91 15.61
N THR A 61 6.32 -3.35 15.25
CA THR A 61 5.58 -2.44 16.13
C THR A 61 5.15 -3.15 17.43
N ALA A 62 4.68 -4.39 17.34
CA ALA A 62 4.30 -5.19 18.50
C ALA A 62 5.49 -5.50 19.42
N SER A 63 6.64 -5.88 18.84
CA SER A 63 7.87 -6.12 19.62
C SER A 63 8.33 -4.87 20.38
N ILE A 64 8.37 -3.71 19.72
CA ILE A 64 8.78 -2.47 20.36
C ILE A 64 7.82 -2.08 21.50
N ARG A 65 6.50 -2.23 21.28
CA ARG A 65 5.51 -1.99 22.35
C ARG A 65 5.73 -2.93 23.54
N LYS A 66 5.99 -4.21 23.28
CA LYS A 66 6.29 -5.20 24.32
C LYS A 66 7.54 -4.81 25.11
N GLU A 67 8.63 -4.45 24.42
CA GLU A 67 9.88 -4.03 25.06
C GLU A 67 9.68 -2.77 25.92
N ILE A 68 8.87 -1.80 25.49
CA ILE A 68 8.53 -0.62 26.28
C ILE A 68 7.72 -0.99 27.53
N CYS A 69 6.77 -1.92 27.42
CA CYS A 69 5.98 -2.38 28.57
C CYS A 69 6.82 -3.21 29.57
N GLU A 70 7.82 -3.94 29.08
CA GLU A 70 8.64 -4.85 29.89
C GLU A 70 9.93 -4.20 30.39
N ILE A 71 10.26 -2.97 29.96
CA ILE A 71 11.47 -2.28 30.38
C ILE A 71 11.45 -2.02 31.90
N ARG A 72 12.53 -2.40 32.58
CA ARG A 72 12.73 -2.16 34.02
C ARG A 72 14.12 -1.60 34.26
N GLN A 73 14.26 -0.84 35.34
CA GLN A 73 15.56 -0.37 35.80
C GLN A 73 16.41 -1.59 36.21
N HIS A 74 17.64 -1.65 35.70
CA HIS A 74 18.55 -2.75 36.01
C HIS A 74 19.24 -2.50 37.36
N THR A 75 19.67 -3.58 38.03
CA THR A 75 20.39 -3.45 39.30
C THR A 75 21.74 -2.74 39.05
N GLY A 76 21.93 -1.58 39.67
CA GLY A 76 23.13 -0.75 39.49
C GLY A 76 23.02 0.28 38.35
N GLU A 77 21.92 0.30 37.58
CA GLU A 77 21.65 1.34 36.59
C GLU A 77 21.15 2.62 37.28
N THR A 78 21.71 3.77 36.94
CA THR A 78 21.21 5.05 37.44
C THR A 78 19.87 5.39 36.78
N LEU A 79 19.06 6.22 37.45
CA LEU A 79 17.79 6.69 36.88
C LEU A 79 17.98 7.39 35.53
N ARG A 80 19.11 8.09 35.35
CA ARG A 80 19.44 8.79 34.11
C ARG A 80 19.68 7.81 32.96
N GLU A 81 20.48 6.77 33.19
CA GLU A 81 20.77 5.74 32.17
C GLU A 81 19.50 4.97 31.78
N TYR A 82 18.66 4.63 32.78
CA TYR A 82 17.35 4.04 32.53
C TYR A 82 16.48 4.95 31.65
N TRP A 83 16.42 6.24 31.96
CA TRP A 83 15.63 7.21 31.20
C TRP A 83 16.13 7.40 29.77
N GLU A 84 17.45 7.43 29.56
CA GLU A 84 18.05 7.50 28.22
C GLU A 84 17.70 6.23 27.40
N ARG A 85 17.77 5.05 28.00
CA ARG A 85 17.39 3.78 27.36
C ARG A 85 15.90 3.73 27.02
N PHE A 86 15.04 4.15 27.95
CA PHE A 86 13.60 4.26 27.74
C PHE A 86 13.28 5.19 26.55
N ASN A 87 13.84 6.40 26.52
CA ASN A 87 13.61 7.34 25.44
C ASN A 87 14.12 6.84 24.09
N LYS A 88 15.27 6.16 24.08
CA LYS A 88 15.80 5.53 22.88
C LYS A 88 14.84 4.47 22.33
N LEU A 89 14.27 3.63 23.21
CA LEU A 89 13.23 2.66 22.83
C LEU A 89 11.98 3.35 22.30
N CYS A 90 11.49 4.39 22.97
CA CYS A 90 10.34 5.17 22.51
C CYS A 90 10.57 5.80 21.12
N ALA A 91 11.79 6.27 20.82
CA ALA A 91 12.14 6.83 19.51
C ALA A 91 12.17 5.79 18.38
N THR A 92 12.32 4.50 18.70
CA THR A 92 12.25 3.42 17.69
C THR A 92 10.82 3.04 17.32
N CYS A 93 9.84 3.40 18.16
CA CYS A 93 8.44 3.17 17.87
C CYS A 93 8.01 4.12 16.74
N PRO A 94 7.56 3.61 15.57
CA PRO A 94 7.01 4.48 14.54
C PRO A 94 5.83 5.24 15.14
N HIS A 95 6.01 6.55 15.31
CA HIS A 95 5.03 7.41 15.98
C HIS A 95 3.65 7.21 15.34
N HIS A 96 2.68 6.91 16.20
CA HIS A 96 1.35 6.38 15.94
C HIS A 96 0.40 7.33 15.17
N GLN A 97 0.88 8.34 14.45
CA GLN A 97 0.03 9.32 13.76
C GLN A 97 -0.40 8.91 12.35
N ILE A 98 -0.30 7.63 12.01
CA ILE A 98 -0.99 7.10 10.85
C ILE A 98 -2.26 6.43 11.38
N SER A 99 -3.29 7.25 11.63
CA SER A 99 -4.65 6.75 11.71
C SER A 99 -4.95 5.98 10.43
N GLU A 100 -5.62 4.83 10.55
CA GLU A 100 -6.25 4.16 9.40
C GLU A 100 -7.10 5.16 8.62
#